data_AF-A0A109W5U7-F1
#
_entry.id   AF-A0A109W5U7-F1
#
_cell.length_a   1.000
_cell.length_b   1.000
_cell.length_c   1.000
_cell.angle_alpha   90.00
_cell.angle_beta   90.00
_cell.angle_gamma   90.00
#
_symmetry.space_group_name_H-M   'P 1'
#
loop_
_entity.id
_entity.type
_entity.pdbx_description
1 polymer ?
#
loop_
_entity_poly.entity_id
_entity_poly.type
_entity_poly.pdbx_seq_one_letter_code
_entity_poly.pdbx_strand_id
1 'polypeptide(L)'
;MAVYWLSVVGLVIAAYASAYYYDFRYETLGSMRALFAAVTAVCLLTVAFIFTNNMTLMLVPEDWTAYFDNAAGTILHFREPTLIPRYLHIVVSSVAVGGLFLSLVWHCKKNAPEAPRWIAHGLDWYAFATMAQMATGLWFLRAMPERVKHLLLGGAPLHTMVFALGAVLGMVSISTALQRRVRLTTTLLLMTMVLMAYLRDLVRDAYLSPYFQVGQRTVTGEYLPLILFILTLAAGLAVLAWLLRTVARDMEVRS
;
A
#
# COMPACT_ATOMS: atom_id res chain seq x y z
N MET A 1 0.62 -18.32 -11.10
CA MET A 1 0.38 -17.60 -9.83
C MET A 1 -0.65 -18.25 -8.90
N ALA A 2 -1.49 -19.21 -9.32
CA ALA A 2 -2.59 -19.72 -8.50
C ALA A 2 -2.14 -20.21 -7.10
N VAL A 3 -1.08 -21.02 -7.03
CA VAL A 3 -0.54 -21.55 -5.77
C VAL A 3 -0.05 -20.41 -4.87
N TYR A 4 0.71 -19.45 -5.42
CA TYR A 4 1.20 -18.30 -4.66
C TYR A 4 0.06 -17.41 -4.16
N TRP A 5 -0.96 -17.18 -4.99
CA TRP A 5 -2.14 -16.43 -4.60
C TRP A 5 -2.88 -17.08 -3.42
N LEU A 6 -3.09 -18.41 -3.48
CA LEU A 6 -3.69 -19.16 -2.38
C LEU A 6 -2.81 -19.16 -1.12
N SER A 7 -1.48 -19.18 -1.28
CA SER A 7 -0.53 -19.14 -0.15
C SER A 7 -0.62 -17.85 0.66
N VAL A 8 -1.13 -16.75 0.09
CA VAL A 8 -1.33 -15.47 0.80
C VAL A 8 -2.16 -15.68 2.06
N VAL A 9 -3.19 -16.52 2.02
CA VAL A 9 -4.04 -16.81 3.19
C VAL A 9 -3.19 -17.42 4.32
N GLY A 10 -2.40 -18.46 4.01
CA GLY A 10 -1.52 -19.10 4.98
C GLY A 10 -0.43 -18.17 5.50
N LEU A 11 0.17 -17.36 4.63
CA LEU A 11 1.21 -16.38 4.99
C LEU A 11 0.67 -15.30 5.93
N VAL A 12 -0.53 -14.78 5.67
CA VAL A 12 -1.18 -13.80 6.54
C VAL A 12 -1.51 -14.41 7.90
N ILE A 13 -2.09 -15.62 7.93
CA ILE A 13 -2.34 -16.34 9.19
C ILE A 13 -1.05 -16.51 9.98
N ALA A 14 0.04 -16.95 9.33
CA ALA A 14 1.34 -17.10 9.97
C ALA A 14 1.91 -15.77 10.49
N ALA A 15 1.78 -14.68 9.72
CA ALA A 15 2.22 -13.35 10.13
C ALA A 15 1.48 -12.86 11.39
N TYR A 16 0.15 -13.00 11.42
CA TYR A 16 -0.66 -12.59 12.58
C TYR A 16 -0.43 -13.51 13.77
N ALA A 17 -0.33 -14.83 13.58
CA ALA A 17 0.01 -15.77 14.65
C ALA A 17 1.37 -15.43 15.28
N SER A 18 2.37 -15.13 14.46
CA SER A 18 3.68 -14.70 14.91
C SER A 18 3.63 -13.37 15.67
N ALA A 19 2.89 -12.38 15.16
CA ALA A 19 2.70 -11.08 15.81
C ALA A 19 1.97 -11.20 17.16
N TYR A 20 0.92 -12.03 17.25
CA TYR A 20 0.21 -12.27 18.50
C TYR A 20 1.06 -13.03 19.50
N TYR A 21 1.85 -14.01 19.06
CA TYR A 21 2.77 -14.70 19.95
C TYR A 21 3.84 -13.74 20.48
N TYR A 22 4.38 -12.88 19.63
CA TYR A 22 5.31 -11.82 20.02
C TYR A 22 4.72 -10.90 21.09
N ASP A 23 3.48 -10.45 20.92
CA ASP A 23 2.80 -9.52 21.84
C ASP A 23 2.44 -10.19 23.18
N PHE A 24 1.75 -11.33 23.15
CA PHE A 24 1.28 -12.01 24.36
C PHE A 24 2.39 -12.69 25.18
N ARG A 25 3.52 -13.03 24.55
CA ARG A 25 4.65 -13.71 25.19
C ARG A 25 5.90 -12.84 25.24
N TYR A 26 5.77 -11.53 25.05
CA TYR A 26 6.88 -10.60 24.95
C TYR A 26 7.90 -10.79 26.07
N GLU A 27 7.47 -10.75 27.33
CA GLU A 27 8.36 -10.89 28.49
C GLU A 27 9.11 -12.24 28.50
N THR A 28 8.42 -13.33 28.17
CA THR A 28 8.98 -14.70 28.19
C THR A 28 9.88 -15.05 26.99
N LEU A 29 9.80 -14.30 25.89
CA LEU A 29 10.47 -14.64 24.63
C LEU A 29 11.99 -14.37 24.61
N GLY A 30 12.51 -13.49 25.48
CA GLY A 30 13.94 -13.15 25.51
C GLY A 30 14.51 -12.82 24.12
N SER A 31 15.53 -13.56 23.68
CA SER A 31 16.18 -13.39 22.37
C SER A 31 15.32 -13.80 21.17
N MET A 32 14.29 -14.64 21.37
CA MET A 32 13.39 -15.09 20.30
C MET A 32 12.43 -13.99 19.81
N ARG A 33 12.32 -12.86 20.53
CA ARG A 33 11.54 -11.69 20.10
C ARG A 33 11.89 -11.26 18.67
N ALA A 34 13.19 -11.18 18.36
CA ALA A 34 13.66 -10.79 17.03
C ALA A 34 13.24 -11.80 15.95
N LEU A 35 13.21 -13.09 16.26
CA LEU A 35 12.78 -14.13 15.33
C LEU A 35 11.30 -13.97 14.98
N PHE A 36 10.41 -13.83 15.97
CA PHE A 36 8.97 -13.67 15.70
C PHE A 36 8.67 -12.35 14.96
N ALA A 37 9.37 -11.26 15.28
CA ALA A 37 9.26 -10.02 14.52
C ALA A 37 9.74 -10.20 13.06
N ALA A 38 10.84 -10.92 12.85
CA ALA A 38 11.36 -11.21 11.51
C ALA A 38 10.42 -12.11 10.71
N VAL A 39 9.83 -13.15 11.33
CA VAL A 39 8.83 -14.02 10.68
C VAL A 39 7.64 -13.20 10.22
N THR A 40 7.10 -12.33 11.07
CA THR A 40 5.99 -11.43 10.71
C THR A 40 6.38 -10.55 9.52
N ALA A 41 7.55 -9.92 9.56
CA ALA A 41 8.01 -9.05 8.48
C ALA A 41 8.21 -9.81 7.16
N VAL A 42 8.87 -10.98 7.20
CA VAL A 42 9.14 -11.81 6.00
C VAL A 42 7.83 -12.29 5.37
N CYS A 43 6.85 -12.74 6.17
CA CYS A 43 5.56 -13.16 5.65
C CYS A 43 4.84 -11.98 4.94
N LEU A 44 4.79 -10.79 5.56
CA LEU A 44 4.13 -9.63 4.96
C LEU A 44 4.86 -9.09 3.73
N LEU A 45 6.20 -9.10 3.71
CA LEU A 45 7.01 -8.76 2.53
C LEU A 45 6.77 -9.76 1.39
N THR A 46 6.65 -11.05 1.70
CA THR A 46 6.32 -12.09 0.72
C THR A 46 4.92 -11.86 0.14
N VAL A 47 3.94 -11.51 0.98
CA VAL A 47 2.59 -11.15 0.51
C VAL A 47 2.62 -9.94 -0.42
N ALA A 48 3.35 -8.88 -0.06
CA ALA A 48 3.52 -7.71 -0.93
C ALA A 48 4.17 -8.06 -2.27
N PHE A 49 5.13 -8.98 -2.27
CA PHE A 49 5.77 -9.47 -3.49
C PHE A 49 4.79 -10.26 -4.37
N ILE A 50 4.00 -11.18 -3.79
CA ILE A 50 2.99 -11.97 -4.51
C ILE A 50 1.93 -11.05 -5.13
N PHE A 51 1.43 -10.06 -4.38
CA PHE A 51 0.48 -9.08 -4.90
C PHE A 51 1.07 -8.24 -6.03
N THR A 52 2.32 -7.78 -5.89
CA THR A 52 2.96 -7.02 -6.97
C THR A 52 3.10 -7.86 -8.23
N ASN A 53 3.51 -9.12 -8.10
CA ASN A 53 3.57 -10.08 -9.20
C ASN A 53 2.21 -10.23 -9.90
N ASN A 54 1.15 -10.47 -9.13
CA ASN A 54 -0.20 -10.61 -9.67
C ASN A 54 -0.66 -9.34 -10.40
N MET A 55 -0.45 -8.16 -9.80
CA MET A 55 -0.82 -6.88 -10.41
C MET A 55 -0.04 -6.60 -11.69
N THR A 56 1.24 -6.96 -11.77
CA THR A 56 2.01 -6.80 -13.01
C THR A 56 1.52 -7.74 -14.12
N LEU A 57 1.12 -8.97 -13.78
CA LEU A 57 0.56 -9.90 -14.75
C LEU A 57 -0.77 -9.40 -15.33
N MET A 58 -1.56 -8.65 -14.55
CA MET A 58 -2.77 -8.00 -15.04
C MET A 58 -2.51 -6.91 -16.10
N LEU A 59 -1.27 -6.41 -16.22
CA LEU A 59 -0.91 -5.36 -17.19
C LEU A 59 -0.45 -5.93 -18.54
N VAL A 60 -0.13 -7.22 -18.61
CA VAL A 60 0.43 -7.87 -19.81
C VAL A 60 -0.40 -9.11 -20.16
N PRO A 61 -1.56 -8.95 -20.83
CA PRO A 61 -2.44 -10.07 -21.18
C PRO A 61 -1.79 -11.14 -22.06
N GLU A 62 -0.77 -10.77 -22.84
CA GLU A 62 -0.03 -11.70 -23.73
C GLU A 62 0.62 -12.86 -22.94
N ASP A 63 1.11 -12.58 -21.73
CA ASP A 63 1.77 -13.56 -20.88
C ASP A 63 0.81 -14.53 -20.19
N TRP A 64 -0.51 -14.33 -20.34
CA TRP A 64 -1.50 -15.23 -19.75
C TRP A 64 -1.53 -16.59 -20.44
N THR A 65 -1.04 -16.68 -21.68
CA THR A 65 -0.92 -17.93 -22.41
C THR A 65 -0.04 -18.97 -21.68
N ALA A 66 0.92 -18.50 -20.87
CA ALA A 66 1.76 -19.37 -20.03
C ALA A 66 0.95 -20.24 -19.04
N TYR A 67 -0.29 -19.87 -18.70
CA TYR A 67 -1.17 -20.70 -17.87
C TYR A 67 -1.57 -22.01 -18.53
N PHE A 68 -1.65 -22.06 -19.86
CA PHE A 68 -1.99 -23.29 -20.58
C PHE A 68 -0.85 -24.31 -20.56
N ASP A 69 0.40 -23.85 -20.48
CA ASP A 69 1.60 -24.70 -20.43
C ASP A 69 2.04 -25.04 -18.99
N ASN A 70 1.42 -24.42 -17.97
CA ASN A 70 1.76 -24.63 -16.56
C ASN A 70 0.51 -24.85 -15.71
N ALA A 71 -0.05 -26.06 -15.83
CA ALA A 71 -1.19 -26.50 -15.03
C ALA A 71 -0.92 -26.52 -13.52
N ALA A 72 0.35 -26.58 -13.10
CA ALA A 72 0.76 -26.52 -11.70
C ALA A 72 0.53 -25.13 -11.06
N GLY A 73 0.28 -24.09 -11.86
CA GLY A 73 -0.05 -22.75 -11.37
C GLY A 73 1.12 -21.99 -10.74
N THR A 74 2.37 -22.41 -10.98
CA THR A 74 3.60 -21.90 -10.36
C THR A 74 4.28 -20.77 -11.16
N ILE A 75 3.58 -20.18 -12.12
CA ILE A 75 4.08 -19.04 -12.90
C ILE A 75 4.33 -17.84 -11.98
N LEU A 76 5.50 -17.21 -12.10
CA LEU A 76 5.88 -15.90 -11.55
C LEU A 76 6.38 -15.00 -12.69
N HIS A 77 6.02 -13.71 -12.63
CA HIS A 77 6.23 -12.72 -13.69
C HIS A 77 7.56 -11.96 -13.55
N PHE A 78 8.67 -12.68 -13.39
CA PHE A 78 10.00 -12.09 -13.18
C PHE A 78 10.56 -11.31 -14.38
N ARG A 79 10.03 -11.57 -15.58
CA ARG A 79 10.49 -10.91 -16.81
C ARG A 79 10.02 -9.45 -16.92
N GLU A 80 9.02 -9.06 -16.14
CA GLU A 80 8.48 -7.71 -16.16
C GLU A 80 9.47 -6.71 -15.54
N PRO A 81 10.02 -5.75 -16.31
CA PRO A 81 11.03 -4.81 -15.82
C PRO A 81 10.52 -3.94 -14.67
N THR A 82 9.21 -3.70 -14.60
CA THR A 82 8.61 -2.87 -13.56
C THR A 82 8.33 -3.60 -12.24
N LEU A 83 8.51 -4.92 -12.17
CA LEU A 83 8.16 -5.73 -10.99
C LEU A 83 8.91 -5.27 -9.74
N ILE A 84 10.24 -5.29 -9.77
CA ILE A 84 11.09 -4.95 -8.62
C ILE A 84 10.92 -3.49 -8.19
N PRO A 85 10.99 -2.48 -9.08
CA PRO A 85 10.83 -1.10 -8.64
C PRO A 85 9.42 -0.83 -8.08
N ARG A 86 8.34 -1.44 -8.61
CA ARG A 86 7.01 -1.34 -8.00
C ARG A 86 6.96 -1.96 -6.61
N TYR A 87 7.52 -3.16 -6.46
CA TYR A 87 7.56 -3.85 -5.17
C TYR A 87 8.28 -3.00 -4.12
N LEU A 88 9.47 -2.49 -4.45
CA LEU A 88 10.24 -1.63 -3.56
C LEU A 88 9.51 -0.32 -3.26
N HIS A 89 8.86 0.30 -4.25
CA HIS A 89 8.09 1.52 -4.04
C HIS A 89 6.96 1.32 -3.02
N ILE A 90 6.24 0.19 -3.09
CA ILE A 90 5.20 -0.16 -2.12
C ILE A 90 5.80 -0.46 -0.74
N VAL A 91 6.85 -1.29 -0.66
CA VAL A 91 7.49 -1.62 0.62
C VAL A 91 8.01 -0.37 1.33
N VAL A 92 8.73 0.50 0.62
CA VAL A 92 9.26 1.74 1.21
C VAL A 92 8.13 2.68 1.64
N SER A 93 7.05 2.77 0.85
CA SER A 93 5.87 3.55 1.25
C SER A 93 5.23 3.06 2.54
N SER A 94 5.19 1.74 2.78
CA SER A 94 4.65 1.18 4.02
C SER A 94 5.46 1.61 5.25
N VAL A 95 6.78 1.71 5.10
CA VAL A 95 7.69 2.21 6.14
C VAL A 95 7.42 3.69 6.41
N ALA A 96 7.24 4.49 5.35
CA ALA A 96 6.92 5.91 5.49
C ALA A 96 5.60 6.10 6.25
N VAL A 97 4.54 5.41 5.84
CA VAL A 97 3.21 5.45 6.47
C VAL A 97 3.30 4.98 7.93
N GLY A 98 4.04 3.91 8.22
CA GLY A 98 4.26 3.43 9.58
C GLY A 98 4.96 4.44 10.48
N GLY A 99 6.00 5.12 9.97
CA GLY A 99 6.69 6.21 10.67
C GLY A 99 5.75 7.38 10.99
N LEU A 100 4.97 7.84 10.01
CA LEU A 100 4.01 8.93 10.25
C LEU A 100 2.89 8.51 11.20
N PHE A 101 2.42 7.27 11.12
CA PHE A 101 1.43 6.74 12.06
C PHE A 101 1.96 6.75 13.50
N LEU A 102 3.21 6.35 13.73
CA LEU A 102 3.85 6.48 15.04
C LEU A 102 3.82 7.93 15.55
N SER A 103 4.20 8.89 14.69
CA SER A 103 4.13 10.31 15.06
C SER A 103 2.71 10.78 15.36
N LEU A 104 1.70 10.31 14.63
CA LEU A 104 0.30 10.65 14.87
C LEU A 104 -0.21 10.12 16.21
N VAL A 105 0.09 8.86 16.55
CA VAL A 105 -0.29 8.26 17.83
C VAL A 105 0.28 9.06 19.00
N TRP A 106 1.57 9.41 18.93
CA TRP A 106 2.22 10.21 19.98
C TRP A 106 1.81 11.68 19.97
N HIS A 107 1.42 12.24 18.82
CA HIS A 107 0.83 13.57 18.75
C HIS A 107 -0.53 13.66 19.47
N CYS A 108 -1.33 12.58 19.44
CA CYS A 108 -2.55 12.48 20.24
C CYS A 108 -2.24 12.33 21.75
N LYS A 109 -1.12 11.69 22.11
CA LYS A 109 -0.63 11.52 23.49
C LYS A 109 0.37 12.61 23.92
N LYS A 110 0.20 13.85 23.44
CA LYS A 110 1.17 14.96 23.62
C LYS A 110 1.56 15.32 25.06
N ASN A 111 0.76 14.90 26.06
CA ASN A 111 1.03 15.16 27.48
C ASN A 111 2.06 14.18 28.07
N ALA A 112 2.40 13.09 27.36
CA ALA A 112 3.44 12.17 27.79
C ALA A 112 4.83 12.80 27.61
N PRO A 113 5.76 12.67 28.57
CA PRO A 113 7.11 13.23 28.48
C PRO A 113 7.89 12.75 27.25
N GLU A 114 7.61 11.54 26.78
CA GLU A 114 8.28 10.93 25.62
C GLU A 114 7.71 11.36 24.27
N ALA A 115 6.55 12.04 24.25
CA ALA A 115 5.85 12.36 23.01
C ALA A 115 6.71 13.16 22.01
N PRO A 116 7.47 14.20 22.40
CA PRO A 116 8.31 14.94 21.45
C PRO A 116 9.35 14.06 20.74
N ARG A 117 9.95 13.11 21.47
CA ARG A 117 10.96 12.19 20.95
C ARG A 117 10.37 11.24 19.91
N TRP A 118 9.25 10.59 20.23
CA TRP A 118 8.62 9.63 19.32
C TRP A 118 7.97 10.29 18.11
N ILE A 119 7.44 11.52 18.27
CA ILE A 119 6.97 12.33 17.15
C ILE A 119 8.10 12.63 16.18
N ALA A 120 9.26 13.07 16.68
CA ALA A 120 10.43 13.35 15.86
C ALA A 120 10.93 12.08 15.15
N HIS A 121 11.11 10.97 15.87
CA HIS A 121 11.53 9.72 15.27
C HIS A 121 10.60 9.25 14.15
N GLY A 122 9.29 9.22 14.36
CA GLY A 122 8.36 8.79 13.32
C GLY A 122 8.37 9.69 12.07
N LEU A 123 8.58 11.00 12.24
CA LEU A 123 8.70 11.94 11.13
C LEU A 123 10.02 11.81 10.39
N ASP A 124 11.11 11.46 11.09
CA ASP A 124 12.39 11.13 10.44
C ASP A 124 12.24 9.87 9.59
N TRP A 125 11.64 8.80 10.13
CA TRP A 125 11.32 7.59 9.37
C TRP A 125 10.47 7.90 8.14
N TYR A 126 9.42 8.72 8.28
CA TYR A 126 8.61 9.17 7.14
C TYR A 126 9.45 9.92 6.10
N ALA A 127 10.26 10.89 6.52
CA ALA A 127 11.04 11.71 5.60
C ALA A 127 12.08 10.88 4.83
N PHE A 128 12.87 10.06 5.54
CA PHE A 128 13.89 9.20 4.92
C PHE A 128 13.28 8.12 4.03
N ALA A 129 12.20 7.48 4.46
CA ALA A 129 11.50 6.51 3.63
C ALA A 129 10.88 7.18 2.39
N THR A 130 10.27 8.36 2.50
CA THR A 130 9.69 9.07 1.35
C THR A 130 10.78 9.54 0.37
N MET A 131 11.97 9.93 0.85
CA MET A 131 13.13 10.21 -0.02
C MET A 131 13.58 8.95 -0.78
N ALA A 132 13.70 7.81 -0.09
CA ALA A 132 13.99 6.53 -0.75
C ALA A 132 12.86 6.11 -1.71
N GLN A 133 11.61 6.43 -1.38
CA GLN A 133 10.45 6.18 -2.22
C GLN A 133 10.50 7.01 -3.51
N MET A 134 11.03 8.24 -3.45
CA MET A 134 11.27 9.05 -4.65
C MET A 134 12.29 8.37 -5.58
N ALA A 135 13.39 7.84 -5.04
CA ALA A 135 14.39 7.12 -5.82
C ALA A 135 13.80 5.85 -6.48
N THR A 136 13.01 5.06 -5.74
CA THR A 136 12.30 3.89 -6.32
C THR A 136 11.24 4.30 -7.33
N GLY A 137 10.59 5.46 -7.15
CA GLY A 137 9.65 6.03 -8.12
C GLY A 137 10.31 6.45 -9.44
N LEU A 138 11.49 7.06 -9.37
CA LEU A 138 12.29 7.38 -10.56
C LEU A 138 12.77 6.11 -11.28
N TRP A 139 13.22 5.10 -10.51
CA TRP A 139 13.57 3.80 -11.08
C TRP A 139 12.35 3.17 -11.77
N PHE A 140 11.19 3.20 -11.13
CA PHE A 140 9.94 2.70 -11.69
C PHE A 140 9.57 3.43 -13.00
N LEU A 141 9.64 4.76 -13.03
CA LEU A 141 9.38 5.57 -14.23
C LEU A 141 10.32 5.18 -15.39
N ARG A 142 11.61 4.95 -15.10
CA ARG A 142 12.59 4.51 -16.11
C ARG A 142 12.32 3.10 -16.64
N ALA A 143 11.82 2.21 -15.79
CA ALA A 143 11.54 0.82 -16.16
C ALA A 143 10.25 0.65 -16.99
N MET A 144 9.38 1.66 -17.04
CA MET A 144 8.14 1.59 -17.83
C MET A 144 8.41 1.59 -19.35
N PRO A 145 7.52 0.96 -20.15
CA PRO A 145 7.54 1.08 -21.60
C PRO A 145 7.46 2.54 -22.07
N GLU A 146 8.16 2.86 -23.15
CA GLU A 146 8.26 4.22 -23.71
C GLU A 146 6.90 4.86 -23.96
N ARG A 147 5.94 4.09 -24.49
CA ARG A 147 4.58 4.55 -24.77
C ARG A 147 3.86 5.08 -23.52
N VAL A 148 4.01 4.39 -22.38
CA VAL A 148 3.38 4.78 -21.12
C VAL A 148 4.13 5.96 -20.51
N LYS A 149 5.45 5.88 -20.46
CA LYS A 149 6.32 6.95 -19.93
C LYS A 149 6.10 8.28 -20.66
N HIS A 150 5.94 8.26 -21.98
CA HIS A 150 5.67 9.45 -22.78
C HIS A 150 4.40 10.18 -22.33
N LEU A 151 3.33 9.47 -21.95
CA LEU A 151 2.09 10.09 -21.45
C LEU A 151 2.32 10.87 -20.15
N LEU A 152 3.18 10.37 -19.26
CA LEU A 152 3.52 11.04 -18.00
C LEU A 152 4.47 12.23 -18.19
N LEU A 153 5.29 12.22 -19.25
CA LEU A 153 6.33 13.22 -19.53
C LEU A 153 5.91 14.29 -20.56
N GLY A 154 4.61 14.49 -20.78
CA GLY A 154 4.09 15.54 -21.65
C GLY A 154 3.20 15.05 -22.81
N GLY A 155 3.11 13.74 -23.03
CA GLY A 155 2.26 13.16 -24.08
C GLY A 155 0.76 13.30 -23.83
N ALA A 156 0.34 13.50 -22.57
CA ALA A 156 -1.03 13.83 -22.24
C ALA A 156 -1.09 14.78 -21.03
N PRO A 157 -1.87 15.89 -21.11
CA PRO A 157 -1.87 16.92 -20.07
C PRO A 157 -2.36 16.38 -18.72
N LEU A 158 -3.44 15.58 -18.71
CA LEU A 158 -3.98 15.01 -17.48
C LEU A 158 -2.97 14.11 -16.75
N HIS A 159 -2.33 13.19 -17.47
CA HIS A 159 -1.34 12.26 -16.91
C HIS A 159 -0.15 13.02 -16.33
N THR A 160 0.35 14.00 -17.08
CA THR A 160 1.49 14.84 -16.70
C THR A 160 1.16 15.70 -15.47
N MET A 161 -0.02 16.32 -15.43
CA MET A 161 -0.45 17.16 -14.30
C MET A 161 -0.61 16.35 -13.01
N VAL A 162 -1.26 15.18 -13.06
CA VAL A 162 -1.44 14.33 -11.89
C VAL A 162 -0.09 13.81 -11.38
N PHE A 163 0.79 13.39 -12.29
CA PHE A 163 2.15 12.95 -11.94
C PHE A 163 2.97 14.08 -11.30
N ALA A 164 3.02 15.25 -11.95
CA ALA A 164 3.77 16.40 -11.46
C ALA A 164 3.25 16.89 -10.11
N LEU A 165 1.93 17.03 -9.96
CA LEU A 165 1.32 17.45 -8.69
C LEU A 165 1.61 16.44 -7.58
N GLY A 166 1.46 15.15 -7.85
CA GLY A 166 1.78 14.10 -6.88
C GLY A 166 3.25 14.10 -6.47
N ALA A 167 4.18 14.29 -7.41
CA ALA A 167 5.61 14.40 -7.13
C ALA A 167 5.92 15.65 -6.28
N VAL A 168 5.33 16.80 -6.61
CA VAL A 168 5.49 18.05 -5.85
C VAL A 168 4.94 17.91 -4.44
N LEU A 169 3.73 17.37 -4.26
CA LEU A 169 3.17 17.15 -2.93
C LEU A 169 4.03 16.17 -2.11
N GLY A 170 4.56 15.12 -2.73
CA GLY A 170 5.52 14.22 -2.11
C GLY A 170 6.77 14.95 -1.62
N MET A 171 7.39 15.78 -2.47
CA MET A 171 8.56 16.60 -2.09
C MET A 171 8.26 17.59 -0.97
N VAL A 172 7.13 18.31 -1.05
CA VAL A 172 6.71 19.24 0.00
C VAL A 172 6.44 18.49 1.31
N SER A 173 5.88 17.29 1.25
CA SER A 173 5.61 16.48 2.45
C SER A 173 6.88 16.13 3.22
N ILE A 174 8.00 15.87 2.52
CA ILE A 174 9.32 15.64 3.13
C ILE A 174 9.75 16.88 3.90
N SER A 175 9.68 18.05 3.28
CA SER A 175 10.03 19.33 3.93
C SER A 175 9.19 19.58 5.18
N THR A 176 7.88 19.31 5.12
CA THR A 176 6.99 19.49 6.28
C THR A 176 7.26 18.49 7.41
N ALA A 177 7.71 17.28 7.08
CA ALA A 177 8.07 16.26 8.06
C ALA A 177 9.35 16.65 8.80
N LEU A 178 10.37 17.14 8.07
CA LEU A 178 11.62 17.66 8.65
C LEU A 178 11.37 18.89 9.53
N GLN A 179 10.39 19.72 9.20
CA GLN A 179 9.91 20.85 10.02
C GLN A 179 9.03 20.44 11.22
N ARG A 180 8.87 19.15 11.47
CA ARG A 180 8.07 18.59 12.57
C ARG A 180 6.57 18.93 12.53
N ARG A 181 6.01 19.23 11.35
CA ARG A 181 4.59 19.58 11.17
C ARG A 181 3.73 18.34 10.90
N VAL A 182 3.39 17.59 11.95
CA VAL A 182 2.66 16.31 11.87
C VAL A 182 1.35 16.42 11.06
N ARG A 183 0.49 17.39 11.39
CA ARG A 183 -0.83 17.54 10.74
C ARG A 183 -0.71 17.82 9.24
N LEU A 184 0.17 18.74 8.88
CA LEU A 184 0.42 19.13 7.50
C LEU A 184 1.02 17.97 6.69
N THR A 185 1.99 17.26 7.28
CA THR A 185 2.61 16.07 6.67
C THR A 185 1.54 15.00 6.39
N THR A 186 0.62 14.79 7.34
CA THR A 186 -0.49 13.84 7.21
C THR A 186 -1.45 14.24 6.10
N THR A 187 -1.86 15.51 6.04
CA THR A 187 -2.76 15.98 4.98
C THR A 187 -2.10 15.86 3.60
N LEU A 188 -0.81 16.16 3.48
CA LEU A 188 -0.06 16.05 2.23
C LEU A 188 0.13 14.59 1.80
N LEU A 189 0.42 13.68 2.73
CA LEU A 189 0.47 12.25 2.45
C LEU A 189 -0.87 11.77 1.90
N LEU A 190 -1.98 12.08 2.57
CA LEU A 190 -3.32 11.65 2.14
C LEU A 190 -3.68 12.18 0.76
N MET A 191 -3.41 13.47 0.49
CA MET A 191 -3.60 14.06 -0.85
C MET A 191 -2.72 13.36 -1.89
N THR A 192 -1.46 13.09 -1.58
CA THR A 192 -0.53 12.38 -2.47
C THR A 192 -1.02 10.96 -2.75
N MET A 193 -1.54 10.24 -1.75
CA MET A 193 -2.09 8.90 -1.92
C MET A 193 -3.29 8.88 -2.88
N VAL A 194 -4.19 9.86 -2.79
CA VAL A 194 -5.32 9.98 -3.73
C VAL A 194 -4.84 10.21 -5.15
N LEU A 195 -3.90 11.13 -5.36
CA LEU A 195 -3.32 11.39 -6.68
C LEU A 195 -2.57 10.17 -7.23
N MET A 196 -1.82 9.46 -6.40
CA MET A 196 -1.10 8.25 -6.82
C MET A 196 -2.05 7.08 -7.11
N ALA A 197 -3.18 6.96 -6.39
CA ALA A 197 -4.21 5.99 -6.71
C ALA A 197 -4.83 6.26 -8.08
N TYR A 198 -5.11 7.54 -8.39
CA TYR A 198 -5.60 7.95 -9.69
C TYR A 198 -4.55 7.77 -10.80
N LEU A 199 -3.29 8.16 -10.56
CA LEU A 199 -2.19 7.96 -11.51
C LEU A 199 -1.98 6.47 -11.81
N ARG A 200 -2.07 5.60 -10.80
CA ARG A 200 -1.96 4.15 -10.99
C ARG A 200 -3.04 3.62 -11.94
N ASP A 201 -4.24 4.17 -11.86
CA ASP A 201 -5.35 3.80 -12.75
C ASP A 201 -5.10 4.28 -14.18
N LEU A 202 -4.70 5.54 -14.36
CA LEU A 202 -4.31 6.08 -15.67
C LEU A 202 -3.16 5.29 -16.31
N VAL A 203 -2.15 4.93 -15.51
CA VAL A 203 -1.04 4.09 -15.95
C VAL A 203 -1.56 2.72 -16.40
N ARG A 204 -2.42 2.06 -15.60
CA ARG A 204 -3.01 0.77 -15.96
C ARG A 204 -3.75 0.85 -17.29
N ASP A 205 -4.57 1.87 -17.49
CA ASP A 205 -5.31 2.06 -18.73
C ASP A 205 -4.38 2.28 -19.92
N ALA A 206 -3.28 3.02 -19.73
CA ALA A 206 -2.26 3.19 -20.75
C ALA A 206 -1.61 1.86 -21.18
N TYR A 207 -1.28 0.98 -20.22
CA TYR A 207 -0.79 -0.38 -20.51
C TYR A 207 -1.82 -1.21 -21.29
N LEU A 208 -3.09 -1.15 -20.90
CA LEU A 208 -4.14 -1.99 -21.47
C LEU A 208 -4.80 -1.46 -22.75
N SER A 209 -4.54 -0.21 -23.12
CA SER A 209 -5.14 0.43 -24.30
C SER A 209 -5.04 -0.35 -25.64
N PRO A 210 -4.03 -1.22 -25.91
CA PRO A 210 -4.05 -2.08 -27.10
C PRO A 210 -5.13 -3.18 -27.06
N TYR A 211 -5.50 -3.66 -25.87
CA TYR A 211 -6.39 -4.81 -25.68
C TYR A 211 -7.80 -4.39 -25.23
N PHE A 212 -7.90 -3.26 -24.53
CA PHE A 212 -9.11 -2.89 -23.82
C PHE A 212 -9.30 -1.36 -23.78
N GLN A 213 -10.51 -0.90 -24.12
CA GLN A 213 -10.89 0.51 -24.01
C GLN A 213 -12.10 0.65 -23.10
N VAL A 214 -11.91 1.29 -21.94
CA VAL A 214 -12.92 1.44 -20.87
C VAL A 214 -14.21 2.09 -21.41
N GLY A 215 -14.08 3.09 -22.28
CA GLY A 215 -15.22 3.85 -22.84
C GLY A 215 -16.11 3.06 -23.81
N GLN A 216 -15.69 1.87 -24.26
CA GLN A 216 -16.49 1.04 -25.17
C GLN A 216 -17.36 0.01 -24.43
N ARG A 217 -17.29 -0.07 -23.09
CA ARG A 217 -18.15 -0.98 -22.33
C ARG A 217 -19.58 -0.45 -22.30
N THR A 218 -20.51 -1.27 -22.77
CA THR A 218 -21.92 -1.10 -22.50
C THR A 218 -22.16 -1.26 -21.00
N VAL A 219 -22.76 -0.25 -20.37
CA VAL A 219 -23.16 -0.34 -18.96
C VAL A 219 -24.34 -1.31 -18.90
N THR A 220 -24.07 -2.55 -18.52
CA THR A 220 -25.08 -3.64 -18.47
C THR A 220 -26.09 -3.47 -17.34
N GLY A 221 -25.94 -2.46 -16.47
CA GLY A 221 -26.90 -2.15 -15.43
C GLY A 221 -27.04 -3.27 -14.40
N GLU A 222 -25.94 -3.93 -14.01
CA GLU A 222 -25.98 -4.97 -12.97
C GLU A 222 -26.18 -4.37 -11.57
N TYR A 223 -27.42 -4.00 -11.27
CA TYR A 223 -27.81 -3.40 -10.00
C TYR A 223 -27.79 -4.40 -8.83
N LEU A 224 -27.94 -5.69 -9.09
CA LEU A 224 -27.94 -6.71 -8.03
C LEU A 224 -26.58 -6.78 -7.30
N PRO A 225 -25.42 -6.91 -7.98
CA PRO A 225 -24.12 -6.77 -7.35
C PRO A 225 -23.94 -5.45 -6.59
N LEU A 226 -24.44 -4.33 -7.13
CA LEU A 226 -24.40 -3.02 -6.46
C LEU A 226 -25.19 -3.03 -5.15
N ILE A 227 -26.41 -3.56 -5.14
CA ILE A 227 -27.25 -3.67 -3.94
C ILE A 227 -26.57 -4.56 -2.91
N LEU A 228 -26.06 -5.74 -3.32
CA LEU A 228 -25.33 -6.64 -2.42
C LEU A 228 -24.10 -5.96 -1.81
N PHE A 229 -23.34 -5.19 -2.60
CA PHE A 229 -22.23 -4.39 -2.11
C PHE A 229 -22.68 -3.36 -1.07
N ILE A 230 -23.76 -2.60 -1.33
CA ILE A 230 -24.27 -1.59 -0.39
C ILE A 230 -24.74 -2.25 0.91
N LEU A 231 -25.47 -3.36 0.84
CA LEU A 231 -25.97 -4.07 2.02
C LEU A 231 -24.82 -4.63 2.86
N THR A 232 -23.84 -5.27 2.23
CA THR A 232 -22.67 -5.82 2.93
C THR A 232 -21.78 -4.72 3.51
N LEU A 233 -21.60 -3.61 2.78
CA LEU A 233 -20.91 -2.42 3.30
C LEU A 233 -21.63 -1.84 4.51
N ALA A 234 -22.94 -1.66 4.44
CA ALA A 234 -23.74 -1.14 5.55
C ALA A 234 -23.67 -2.07 6.77
N ALA A 235 -23.78 -3.38 6.57
CA ALA A 235 -23.62 -4.37 7.63
C ALA A 235 -22.21 -4.32 8.25
N GLY A 236 -21.17 -4.23 7.43
CA GLY A 236 -19.79 -4.10 7.89
C GLY A 236 -19.55 -2.82 8.70
N LEU A 237 -20.07 -1.68 8.23
CA LEU A 237 -20.01 -0.41 8.95
C LEU A 237 -20.78 -0.46 10.27
N ALA A 238 -21.95 -1.12 10.30
CA ALA A 238 -22.72 -1.31 11.52
C ALA A 238 -21.94 -2.14 12.56
N VAL A 239 -21.28 -3.22 12.13
CA VAL A 239 -20.41 -4.03 13.00
C VAL A 239 -19.24 -3.22 13.52
N LEU A 240 -18.56 -2.44 12.65
CA LEU A 240 -17.46 -1.57 13.06
C LEU A 240 -17.91 -0.50 14.07
N ALA A 241 -19.04 0.15 13.81
CA ALA A 241 -19.62 1.14 14.71
C ALA A 241 -19.99 0.51 16.07
N TRP A 242 -20.55 -0.70 16.06
CA TRP A 242 -20.85 -1.46 17.27
C TRP A 242 -19.57 -1.80 18.05
N LEU A 243 -18.52 -2.31 17.39
CA LEU A 243 -17.23 -2.61 18.01
C LEU A 243 -16.60 -1.37 18.64
N LEU A 244 -16.55 -0.25 17.91
CA LEU A 244 -15.99 1.01 18.40
C LEU A 244 -16.77 1.54 19.62
N ARG A 245 -18.10 1.46 19.60
CA ARG A 245 -18.94 1.84 20.74
C ARG A 245 -18.70 0.94 21.96
N THR A 246 -18.57 -0.37 21.76
CA THR A 246 -18.29 -1.32 22.84
C THR A 246 -16.94 -1.03 23.49
N VAL A 247 -15.89 -0.82 22.69
CA VAL A 247 -14.55 -0.46 23.19
C VAL A 247 -14.57 0.89 23.92
N ALA A 248 -15.28 1.89 23.40
CA ALA A 248 -15.38 3.20 24.06
C ALA A 248 -16.06 3.10 25.44
N ARG A 249 -17.14 2.32 25.55
CA ARG A 249 -17.81 2.05 26.85
C ARG A 249 -16.90 1.31 27.82
N ASP A 250 -16.15 0.32 27.37
CA ASP A 250 -15.23 -0.45 28.22
C ASP A 250 -14.08 0.43 28.76
N MET A 251 -13.64 1.41 27.97
CA MET A 251 -12.64 2.40 28.37
C MET A 251 -13.18 3.38 29.42
N GLU A 252 -14.43 3.84 29.28
CA GLU A 252 -15.10 4.71 30.27
C GLU A 252 -15.34 4.00 31.62
N VAL A 253 -15.57 2.68 31.62
CA VAL A 253 -15.75 1.90 32.86
C VAL A 253 -14.43 1.65 33.59
N ARG A 254 -13.28 1.70 32.90
CA ARG A 254 -11.94 1.46 33.46
C ARG A 254 -11.20 2.72 33.91
N SER A 255 -11.67 3.91 33.54
CA SER A 255 -11.14 5.21 33.98
C SER A 255 -11.77 5.67 35.29
#